data_AF-A0A7S2CZJ8-F1
#
_entry.id   AF-A0A7S2CZJ8-F1
#
_cell.length_a   1.000
_cell.length_b   1.000
_cell.length_c   1.000
_cell.angle_alpha   90.00
_cell.angle_beta   90.00
_cell.angle_gamma   90.00
#
_symmetry.space_group_name_H-M   'P 1'
#
loop_
_entity.id
_entity.type
_entity.pdbx_description
1 polymer ?
#
loop_
_entity_poly.entity_id
_entity_poly.type
_entity_poly.pdbx_seq_one_letter_code
_entity_poly.pdbx_strand_id
1 'polypeptide(L)'
;APSARCWHSSWWLAPACRSSPETCVPWVTASDGWFLHDAMQKATVFDMPLAITVSKTVAIWKSLSRKKRCLNYLWEPDVNLLDLQPTILTFPKYNALERERRILTSMADGSRLSKWTDR
;
A
#
# COMPACT_ATOMS: atom_id res chain seq x y z
N ALA A 1 -23.09 2.57 -4.93
CA ALA A 1 -21.94 2.05 -4.16
C ALA A 1 -21.53 3.08 -3.11
N PRO A 2 -21.17 2.70 -1.87
CA PRO A 2 -20.64 3.67 -0.91
C PRO A 2 -19.35 4.26 -1.48
N SER A 3 -19.32 5.58 -1.67
CA SER A 3 -18.12 6.30 -2.09
C SER A 3 -17.10 6.32 -0.96
N ALA A 4 -15.84 6.07 -1.28
CA ALA A 4 -14.74 6.28 -0.34
C ALA A 4 -14.71 7.77 0.06
N ARG A 5 -14.75 8.06 1.36
CA ARG A 5 -14.72 9.43 1.89
C ARG A 5 -13.34 9.72 2.48
N CYS A 6 -12.78 10.86 2.14
CA CYS A 6 -11.50 11.30 2.69
C CYS A 6 -11.71 12.20 3.92
N TRP A 7 -10.95 11.94 4.96
CA TRP A 7 -10.68 12.84 6.08
C TRP A 7 -9.76 13.99 5.61
N HIS A 8 -10.12 15.22 5.96
CA HIS A 8 -9.44 16.46 5.53
C HIS A 8 -9.20 16.54 4.00
N SER A 9 -10.11 15.96 3.20
CA SER A 9 -10.05 15.96 1.73
C SER A 9 -8.78 15.36 1.11
N SER A 10 -7.99 14.60 1.88
CA SER A 10 -6.70 14.06 1.41
C SER A 10 -6.45 12.62 1.85
N TRP A 11 -6.96 12.21 3.02
CA TRP A 11 -6.64 10.90 3.60
C TRP A 11 -7.88 10.02 3.66
N TRP A 12 -7.81 8.84 3.07
CA TRP A 12 -8.77 7.80 3.37
C TRP A 12 -8.32 7.04 4.62
N LEU A 13 -9.16 7.03 5.66
CA LEU A 13 -8.85 6.34 6.93
C LEU A 13 -9.48 4.94 6.93
N ALA A 14 -8.67 3.93 7.20
CA ALA A 14 -9.14 2.55 7.33
C ALA A 14 -10.11 2.42 8.52
N PRO A 15 -11.09 1.48 8.46
CA PRO A 15 -12.03 1.27 9.55
C PRO A 15 -11.39 1.07 10.93
N ALA A 16 -10.24 0.39 10.96
CA ALA A 16 -9.48 0.09 12.19
C ALA A 16 -9.04 1.33 12.99
N CYS A 17 -8.83 2.47 12.33
CA CYS A 17 -8.30 3.68 12.97
C CYS A 17 -9.14 4.95 12.70
N ARG A 18 -10.22 4.88 11.92
CA ARG A 18 -11.00 6.08 11.53
C ARG A 18 -11.64 6.86 12.68
N SER A 19 -11.86 6.23 13.84
CA SER A 19 -12.37 6.90 15.05
C SER A 19 -11.28 7.68 15.79
N SER A 20 -10.01 7.36 15.54
CA SER A 20 -8.84 7.87 16.23
C SER A 20 -7.70 8.05 15.20
N PRO A 21 -7.79 9.05 14.30
CA PRO A 21 -6.88 9.20 13.16
C PRO A 21 -5.39 9.20 13.49
N GLU A 22 -5.03 9.61 14.71
CA GLU A 22 -3.68 9.61 15.26
C GLU A 22 -3.08 8.22 15.45
N THR A 23 -3.90 7.17 15.50
CA THR A 23 -3.43 5.76 15.59
C THR A 23 -3.17 5.16 14.21
N CYS A 24 -3.55 5.85 13.14
CA CYS A 24 -3.31 5.38 11.78
C CYS A 24 -1.82 5.47 11.41
N VAL A 25 -1.31 4.42 10.78
CA VAL A 25 -0.02 4.39 10.08
C VAL A 25 -0.20 5.03 8.70
N PRO A 26 0.57 6.08 8.36
CA PRO A 26 0.50 6.67 7.03
C PRO A 26 0.93 5.69 5.96
N TRP A 27 0.10 5.53 4.93
CA TRP A 27 0.40 4.82 3.70
C TRP A 27 0.32 5.78 2.53
N VAL A 28 1.44 5.97 1.83
CA VAL A 28 1.56 6.96 0.76
C VAL A 28 1.93 6.28 -0.54
N THR A 29 1.14 6.55 -1.58
CA THR A 29 1.48 6.20 -2.97
C THR A 29 1.66 7.47 -3.80
N ALA A 30 2.16 7.34 -5.02
CA ALA A 30 2.48 8.46 -5.90
C ALA A 30 1.66 8.46 -7.19
N SER A 31 1.75 9.57 -7.93
CA SER A 31 1.12 9.77 -9.24
C SER A 31 -0.38 9.53 -9.18
N ASP A 32 -0.87 8.52 -9.91
CA ASP A 32 -2.29 8.33 -10.19
C ASP A 32 -2.96 7.39 -9.18
N GLY A 33 -2.30 7.14 -8.03
CA GLY A 33 -2.82 6.27 -6.98
C GLY A 33 -2.51 4.79 -7.22
N TRP A 34 -1.25 4.49 -7.52
CA TRP A 34 -0.82 3.11 -7.79
C TRP A 34 -1.12 2.22 -6.58
N PHE A 35 -1.74 1.05 -6.84
CA PHE A 35 -2.14 0.08 -5.81
C PHE A 35 -3.14 0.61 -4.76
N LEU A 36 -3.79 1.77 -5.01
CA LEU A 36 -4.69 2.41 -4.06
C LEU A 36 -5.87 1.50 -3.65
N HIS A 37 -6.57 0.93 -4.62
CA HIS A 37 -7.73 0.06 -4.35
C HIS A 37 -7.33 -1.23 -3.64
N ASP A 38 -6.20 -1.84 -4.05
CA ASP A 38 -5.61 -2.98 -3.36
C ASP A 38 -5.33 -2.64 -1.89
N ALA A 39 -4.65 -1.52 -1.63
CA ALA A 39 -4.29 -1.10 -0.27
C ALA A 39 -5.53 -0.83 0.59
N MET A 40 -6.56 -0.18 0.06
CA MET A 40 -7.82 0.06 0.79
C MET A 40 -8.55 -1.25 1.12
N GLN A 41 -8.65 -2.18 0.17
CA GLN A 41 -9.29 -3.49 0.41
C GLN A 41 -8.50 -4.30 1.42
N LYS A 42 -7.18 -4.37 1.28
CA LYS A 42 -6.28 -5.07 2.20
C LYS A 42 -6.35 -4.48 3.61
N ALA A 43 -6.33 -3.15 3.73
CA ALA A 43 -6.45 -2.49 5.02
C ALA A 43 -7.78 -2.81 5.71
N THR A 44 -8.86 -2.90 4.94
CA THR A 44 -10.18 -3.26 5.46
C THR A 44 -10.25 -4.73 5.88
N VAL A 45 -9.75 -5.65 5.04
CA VAL A 45 -9.88 -7.09 5.26
C VAL A 45 -8.93 -7.62 6.33
N PHE A 46 -7.73 -7.05 6.44
CA PHE A 46 -6.71 -7.47 7.40
C PHE A 46 -6.64 -6.56 8.63
N ASP A 47 -7.67 -5.75 8.88
CA ASP A 47 -7.78 -4.84 10.03
C ASP A 47 -6.53 -3.97 10.25
N MET A 48 -5.98 -3.43 9.15
CA MET A 48 -4.76 -2.62 9.22
C MET A 48 -5.13 -1.17 9.55
N PRO A 49 -4.49 -0.54 10.54
CA PRO A 49 -4.75 0.85 10.90
C PRO A 49 -4.04 1.79 9.92
N LEU A 50 -4.51 1.90 8.68
CA LEU A 50 -3.87 2.74 7.65
C LEU A 50 -4.60 4.08 7.42
N ALA A 51 -3.82 5.15 7.28
CA ALA A 51 -4.25 6.40 6.64
C ALA A 51 -3.65 6.46 5.24
N ILE A 52 -4.48 6.33 4.21
CA ILE A 52 -4.06 6.19 2.82
C ILE A 52 -4.19 7.52 2.08
N THR A 53 -3.14 7.97 1.40
CA THR A 53 -3.17 9.14 0.52
C THR A 53 -2.39 8.91 -0.78
N VAL A 54 -2.74 9.68 -1.80
CA VAL A 54 -1.97 9.81 -3.04
C VAL A 54 -1.22 11.13 -2.98
N SER A 55 0.10 11.06 -3.08
CA SER A 55 0.96 12.24 -3.19
C SER A 55 0.96 12.76 -4.63
N LYS A 56 0.95 14.09 -4.79
CA LYS A 56 0.90 14.74 -6.10
C LYS A 56 2.14 14.48 -6.97
N THR A 57 3.31 14.29 -6.35
CA THR A 57 4.57 14.08 -7.05
C THR A 57 5.43 13.05 -6.35
N VAL A 58 6.29 12.37 -7.12
CA VAL A 58 7.28 11.42 -6.59
C VAL A 58 8.26 12.10 -5.62
N ALA A 59 8.58 13.38 -5.82
CA ALA A 59 9.44 14.13 -4.91
C ALA A 59 8.80 14.31 -3.52
N ILE A 60 7.50 14.63 -3.47
CA ILE A 60 6.75 14.72 -2.21
C ILE A 60 6.68 13.36 -1.54
N TRP A 61 6.40 12.30 -2.31
CA TRP A 61 6.42 10.92 -1.81
C TRP A 61 7.76 10.58 -1.14
N LYS A 62 8.90 10.77 -1.84
CA LYS A 62 10.24 10.51 -1.29
C LYS A 62 10.51 11.27 0.00
N SER A 63 10.13 12.56 0.03
CA SER A 63 10.27 13.41 1.22
C SER A 63 9.44 12.87 2.40
N LEU A 64 8.20 12.45 2.16
CA LEU A 64 7.33 11.86 3.19
C LEU A 64 7.88 10.53 3.70
N SER A 65 8.29 9.63 2.80
CA SER A 65 8.81 8.30 3.14
C SER A 65 10.08 8.33 3.98
N ARG A 66 10.93 9.36 3.80
CA ARG A 66 12.15 9.54 4.60
C ARG A 66 11.89 10.26 5.93
N LYS A 67 11.02 11.27 5.94
CA LYS A 67 10.79 12.12 7.13
C LYS A 67 9.80 11.51 8.12
N LYS A 68 8.95 10.59 7.65
CA LYS A 68 7.88 9.97 8.44
C LYS A 68 7.97 8.46 8.26
N ARG A 69 7.65 7.70 9.31
CA ARG A 69 7.54 6.24 9.25
C ARG A 69 6.28 5.86 8.48
N CYS A 70 6.38 5.90 7.16
CA CYS A 70 5.28 5.58 6.24
C CYS A 70 5.44 4.16 5.71
N LEU A 71 4.32 3.45 5.58
CA LEU A 71 4.23 2.29 4.71
C LEU A 71 4.09 2.78 3.26
N ASN A 72 4.79 2.16 2.33
CA ASN A 72 4.84 2.62 0.94
C ASN A 72 4.57 1.48 -0.02
N TYR A 73 3.92 1.80 -1.14
CA TYR A 73 3.97 0.94 -2.32
C TYR A 73 5.25 1.21 -3.09
N LEU A 74 6.01 0.15 -3.38
CA LEU A 74 7.16 0.18 -4.27
C LEU A 74 7.04 -0.98 -5.26
N TRP A 75 7.05 -0.65 -6.55
CA TRP A 75 7.10 -1.66 -7.62
C TRP A 75 8.48 -2.33 -7.69
N GLU A 76 9.54 -1.55 -7.44
CA GLU A 76 10.93 -2.01 -7.35
C GLU A 76 11.59 -1.39 -6.11
N PRO A 77 12.60 -2.05 -5.51
CA PRO A 77 13.37 -1.45 -4.43
C PRO A 77 13.99 -0.11 -4.85
N ASP A 78 13.51 1.00 -4.30
CA ASP A 78 14.13 2.32 -4.53
C ASP A 78 15.41 2.40 -3.70
N VAL A 79 16.56 2.52 -4.37
CA VAL A 79 17.87 2.70 -3.73
C VAL A 79 17.89 3.87 -2.75
N ASN A 80 17.03 4.87 -2.97
CA ASN A 80 16.85 6.02 -2.09
C ASN A 80 16.03 5.69 -0.83
N LEU A 81 15.70 4.44 -0.54
CA LEU A 81 15.08 4.06 0.73
C LEU A 81 15.80 2.86 1.37
N LEU A 82 16.86 2.33 0.75
CA LEU A 82 17.61 1.18 1.28
C LEU A 82 18.24 1.48 2.64
N ASP A 83 18.68 2.71 2.87
CA ASP A 83 19.24 3.16 4.14
C ASP A 83 18.22 3.12 5.29
N LEU A 84 16.92 3.09 4.98
CA LEU A 84 15.85 2.95 5.96
C LEU A 84 15.56 1.49 6.34
N GLN A 85 16.23 0.51 5.71
CA GLN A 85 16.04 -0.93 5.93
C GLN A 85 14.55 -1.34 5.92
N PRO A 86 13.84 -1.12 4.79
CA PRO A 86 12.42 -1.37 4.72
C PRO A 86 12.11 -2.86 4.91
N THR A 87 11.06 -3.14 5.68
CA THR A 87 10.50 -4.49 5.79
C THR A 87 9.42 -4.70 4.74
N ILE A 88 9.47 -5.83 4.03
CA ILE A 88 8.48 -6.18 3.01
C ILE A 88 7.21 -6.67 3.71
N LEU A 89 6.09 -6.02 3.42
CA LEU A 89 4.76 -6.50 3.80
C LEU A 89 4.24 -7.47 2.73
N THR A 90 3.94 -8.71 3.13
CA THR A 90 3.41 -9.74 2.25
C THR A 90 1.96 -10.07 2.59
N PHE A 91 1.12 -10.26 1.56
CA PHE A 91 -0.27 -10.70 1.66
C PHE A 91 -0.41 -12.16 1.22
N PRO A 92 -1.60 -12.79 1.36
CA PRO A 92 -1.83 -14.12 0.82
C PRO A 92 -1.46 -14.24 -0.66
N LYS A 93 -1.04 -15.43 -1.08
CA LYS A 93 -0.58 -15.70 -2.45
C LYS A 93 -1.61 -15.26 -3.49
N TYR A 94 -1.14 -14.77 -4.65
CA TYR A 94 -1.96 -14.36 -5.79
C TYR A 94 -3.08 -15.37 -6.09
N ASN A 95 -4.32 -14.86 -6.14
CA ASN A 95 -5.52 -15.61 -6.48
C ASN A 95 -6.18 -14.98 -7.71
N ALA A 96 -5.99 -15.60 -8.88
CA ALA A 96 -6.51 -15.10 -10.15
C ALA A 96 -8.04 -14.94 -10.14
N LEU A 97 -8.75 -15.94 -9.64
CA LEU A 97 -10.22 -15.98 -9.61
C LEU A 97 -10.80 -14.84 -8.76
N GLU A 98 -10.18 -14.54 -7.61
CA GLU A 98 -10.60 -13.43 -6.76
C GLU A 98 -10.33 -12.08 -7.42
N ARG A 99 -9.16 -11.90 -8.03
CA ARG A 99 -8.80 -10.62 -8.67
C ARG A 99 -9.61 -10.34 -9.93
N GLU A 100 -9.97 -11.35 -10.71
CA GLU A 100 -10.94 -11.23 -11.82
C GLU A 100 -12.29 -10.70 -11.32
N ARG A 101 -12.69 -11.06 -10.10
CA ARG A 101 -13.89 -10.58 -9.42
C ARG A 101 -13.68 -9.26 -8.67
N ARG A 102 -12.54 -8.60 -8.85
CA ARG A 102 -12.13 -7.35 -8.17
C ARG A 102 -11.99 -7.49 -6.64
N ILE A 103 -11.73 -8.70 -6.16
CA ILE A 103 -11.31 -8.97 -4.79
C ILE A 103 -9.78 -8.90 -4.77
N LEU A 104 -9.24 -7.82 -4.22
CA LEU A 104 -7.84 -7.41 -4.34
C LEU A 104 -7.05 -7.66 -3.05
N THR A 105 -7.41 -8.68 -2.28
CA THR A 105 -6.81 -8.98 -0.97
C THR A 105 -5.52 -9.81 -1.08
N SER A 106 -5.35 -10.60 -2.14
CA SER A 106 -4.12 -11.32 -2.42
C SER A 106 -3.00 -10.39 -2.89
N MET A 107 -1.76 -10.92 -2.91
CA MET A 107 -0.65 -10.32 -3.67
C MET A 107 -1.07 -10.10 -5.14
N ALA A 108 -0.49 -9.09 -5.77
CA ALA A 108 -0.60 -8.91 -7.22
C ALA A 108 0.12 -10.05 -7.95
N ASP A 109 -0.21 -10.26 -9.23
CA ASP A 109 0.54 -11.19 -10.06
C ASP A 109 1.99 -10.68 -10.16
N GLY A 110 2.91 -11.50 -9.70
CA GLY A 110 4.32 -11.13 -9.57
C GLY A 110 5.18 -12.03 -10.43
N SER A 111 6.19 -11.46 -11.07
CA SER A 111 7.26 -12.25 -11.67
C SER A 111 7.92 -13.11 -10.59
N ARG A 112 7.72 -14.42 -10.63
CA ARG A 112 8.47 -15.35 -9.78
C ARG A 112 9.93 -15.32 -10.21
N LEU A 113 10.77 -14.61 -9.46
CA LEU A 113 12.21 -14.80 -9.52
C LEU A 113 12.54 -16.17 -8.89
N SER A 114 12.52 -17.23 -9.70
CA SER A 114 13.07 -18.52 -9.31
C SER A 114 14.53 -18.60 -9.76
N LYS A 115 15.43 -18.94 -8.84
CA LYS A 115 16.77 -19.41 -9.20
C LYS A 115 16.60 -20.74 -9.91
N TRP A 116 16.99 -20.82 -11.18
CA TRP A 116 17.22 -22.11 -11.82
C TRP A 116 18.37 -22.78 -11.07
N THR A 117 18.07 -23.84 -10.33
CA THR A 117 19.09 -24.80 -9.92
C THR A 117 18.99 -25.93 -10.91
N ASP A 118 19.85 -25.90 -11.93
CA ASP A 118 20.08 -27.07 -12.76
C ASP A 118 20.57 -28.21 -11.85
N ARG A 119 19.93 -29.38 -11.97
CA ARG A 119 20.44 -30.64 -11.43
C ARG A 119 21.26 -31.33 -12.50
#